data_AF-A0A956NRF4-F1
#
_entry.id   AF-A0A956NRF4-F1
#
_cell.length_a   1.000
_cell.length_b   1.000
_cell.length_c   1.000
_cell.angle_alpha   90.00
_cell.angle_beta   90.00
_cell.angle_gamma   90.00
#
_symmetry.space_group_name_H-M   'P 1'
#
loop_
_entity.id
_entity.type
_entity.pdbx_description
1 polymer ?
#
loop_
_entity_poly.entity_id
_entity_poly.type
_entity_poly.pdbx_seq_one_letter_code
_entity_poly.pdbx_strand_id
1 'polypeptide(L)'
;GYPASVSPFAGVVRYAETGNLALPPPFYSGGWNRSGPGPGHALYEFHRVPEVFPKDLQDTFRPNWGVYNLTVPVVSILPPFDVALRALGTPIRALRAGAHPTYVRSEDLPVRGIGLGLGLATFDPGNDFWRLVGFPELAGPFLQEITRRTGSAFSAGLLPVRQERLRGVRGELSLHLGDRFVSTNALLHGRARYTQGIAYDGGSQGDLAAEINFWEYTGSLRYNLRTDVLQPFVLLGYGLSWYRLEDVTAFGEPLGDGASRWVRRPGLFRNLLPNTWHFGAGVELLPVRGVSSVDLGVKATANYHLHDLGLATGDATTLFFQNTSVHRWVLGLVATLSY
;
A
#
# COMPACT_ATOMS: atom_id res chain seq x y z
N GLY A 1 -40.85 6.66 21.89
CA GLY A 1 -40.13 6.79 23.17
C GLY A 1 -38.66 6.75 22.87
N TYR A 2 -37.93 7.80 23.24
CA TYR A 2 -36.46 7.86 23.18
C TYR A 2 -35.88 7.33 24.50
N PRO A 3 -34.69 6.72 24.52
CA PRO A 3 -33.86 6.75 25.72
C PRO A 3 -33.28 8.17 25.82
N ALA A 4 -33.91 9.00 26.66
CA ALA A 4 -33.39 10.31 27.02
C ALA A 4 -32.30 10.13 28.09
N SER A 5 -31.09 10.66 27.86
CA SER A 5 -30.17 10.94 28.96
C SER A 5 -30.68 12.20 29.68
N VAL A 6 -30.91 12.11 30.98
CA VAL A 6 -31.39 13.23 31.80
C VAL A 6 -30.37 14.38 31.71
N SER A 7 -30.75 15.49 31.07
CA SER A 7 -29.95 16.71 31.11
C SER A 7 -30.05 17.31 32.51
N PRO A 8 -28.93 17.61 33.19
CA PRO A 8 -28.96 18.22 34.52
C PRO A 8 -29.55 19.65 34.53
N PHE A 9 -29.90 20.20 33.37
CA PHE A 9 -30.50 21.54 33.22
C PHE A 9 -31.85 21.55 32.50
N ALA A 10 -32.47 20.38 32.28
CA ALA A 10 -33.82 20.32 31.71
C ALA A 10 -34.83 20.95 32.70
N GLY A 11 -35.31 22.16 32.40
CA GLY A 11 -36.35 22.85 33.17
C GLY A 11 -36.04 24.29 33.60
N VAL A 12 -34.81 24.79 33.39
CA VAL A 12 -34.45 26.16 33.84
C VAL A 12 -34.95 27.25 32.88
N VAL A 13 -35.23 26.93 31.60
CA VAL A 13 -35.67 27.91 30.60
C VAL A 13 -36.89 27.39 29.84
N ARG A 14 -38.02 28.09 29.98
CA ARG A 14 -39.35 27.73 29.46
C ARG A 14 -39.44 27.59 27.92
N TYR A 15 -38.39 27.96 27.19
CA TYR A 15 -38.30 27.92 25.73
C TYR A 15 -36.94 27.45 25.18
N ALA A 16 -36.08 26.87 26.02
CA ALA A 16 -34.91 26.19 25.47
C ALA A 16 -35.35 24.80 25.01
N GLU A 17 -35.38 24.55 23.70
CA GLU A 17 -35.25 23.20 23.19
C GLU A 17 -33.90 22.64 23.67
N THR A 18 -33.87 22.07 24.86
CA THR A 18 -32.80 21.15 25.27
C THR A 18 -33.03 19.80 24.60
N GLY A 19 -33.38 19.85 23.30
CA GLY A 19 -33.66 18.69 22.47
C GLY A 19 -32.56 17.68 22.68
N ASN A 20 -32.96 16.43 22.90
CA ASN A 20 -32.11 15.26 23.03
C ASN A 20 -30.79 15.50 22.31
N LEU A 21 -29.70 15.68 23.08
CA LEU A 21 -28.39 15.78 22.47
C LEU A 21 -28.22 14.55 21.61
N ALA A 22 -28.08 14.81 20.31
CA ALA A 22 -27.60 13.87 19.33
C ALA A 22 -26.46 13.05 19.94
N LEU A 23 -26.70 11.78 20.26
CA LEU A 23 -25.61 10.83 20.52
C LEU A 23 -24.67 10.90 19.31
N PRO A 24 -23.34 11.02 19.49
CA PRO A 24 -22.43 11.40 18.41
C PRO A 24 -22.69 10.51 17.18
N PRO A 25 -23.29 11.08 16.12
CA PRO A 25 -23.76 10.29 15.00
C PRO A 25 -22.59 9.99 14.06
N PRO A 26 -22.69 9.01 13.15
CA PRO A 26 -22.11 9.22 11.83
C PRO A 26 -22.69 10.53 11.25
N PHE A 27 -21.85 11.46 10.80
CA PHE A 27 -22.28 12.81 10.41
C PHE A 27 -23.32 12.84 9.28
N TYR A 28 -23.49 11.74 8.55
CA TYR A 28 -24.56 11.50 7.58
C TYR A 28 -25.42 10.32 8.01
N SER A 29 -26.58 10.61 8.60
CA SER A 29 -27.59 9.61 8.94
C SER A 29 -28.92 10.00 8.31
N GLY A 30 -29.35 9.27 7.29
CA GLY A 30 -30.62 9.50 6.60
C GLY A 30 -31.86 9.35 7.50
N GLY A 31 -31.71 8.70 8.65
CA GLY A 31 -32.79 8.51 9.64
C GLY A 31 -32.96 9.66 10.64
N TRP A 32 -31.96 10.54 10.79
CA TRP A 32 -31.95 11.52 11.89
C TRP A 32 -32.73 12.80 11.60
N ASN A 33 -33.04 13.07 10.34
CA ASN A 33 -33.80 14.24 9.90
C ASN A 33 -35.29 13.95 9.57
N ARG A 34 -35.86 12.84 10.05
CA ARG A 34 -37.30 12.55 9.87
C ARG A 34 -38.03 12.62 11.21
N SER A 35 -38.65 13.76 11.50
CA SER A 35 -39.69 13.89 12.52
C SER A 35 -41.01 13.34 11.97
N GLY A 36 -41.27 12.05 12.19
CA GLY A 36 -42.53 11.42 11.79
C GLY A 36 -42.76 10.07 12.46
N PRO A 37 -44.01 9.60 12.59
CA PRO A 37 -44.39 8.34 13.25
C PRO A 37 -44.06 7.11 12.37
N GLY A 38 -42.86 7.06 11.80
CA GLY A 38 -42.44 6.01 10.88
C GLY A 38 -41.75 4.84 11.58
N PRO A 39 -42.02 3.58 11.18
CA PRO A 39 -41.32 2.39 11.67
C PRO A 39 -39.93 2.33 11.02
N GLY A 40 -38.95 3.02 11.60
CA GLY A 40 -37.56 3.02 11.12
C GLY A 40 -36.52 2.64 12.19
N HIS A 41 -36.88 2.74 13.48
CA HIS A 41 -35.97 2.43 14.58
C HIS A 41 -35.55 0.95 14.62
N ALA A 42 -36.42 0.03 14.18
CA ALA A 42 -36.08 -1.39 14.10
C ALA A 42 -34.93 -1.70 13.11
N LEU A 43 -34.57 -0.74 12.24
CA LEU A 43 -33.44 -0.85 11.33
C LEU A 43 -32.11 -0.46 11.99
N TYR A 44 -32.10 0.00 13.24
CA TYR A 44 -30.91 0.45 13.94
C TYR A 44 -30.64 -0.43 15.16
N GLU A 45 -29.42 -0.94 15.27
CA GLU A 45 -28.94 -1.65 16.45
C GLU A 45 -27.98 -0.79 17.26
N PHE A 46 -28.05 -0.92 18.57
CA PHE A 46 -27.13 -0.27 19.49
C PHE A 46 -25.79 -0.98 19.45
N HIS A 47 -24.78 -0.34 18.87
CA HIS A 47 -23.42 -0.87 18.84
C HIS A 47 -22.44 0.08 19.50
N ARG A 48 -21.63 -0.45 20.41
CA ARG A 48 -20.48 0.28 20.97
C ARG A 48 -19.31 0.16 19.99
N VAL A 49 -19.38 0.89 18.89
CA VAL A 49 -18.27 0.94 17.93
C VAL A 49 -17.20 1.89 18.46
N PRO A 50 -15.93 1.48 18.54
CA PRO A 50 -14.85 2.40 18.87
C PRO A 50 -14.82 3.55 17.86
N GLU A 51 -14.91 4.79 18.33
CA GLU A 51 -14.79 6.04 17.53
C GLU A 51 -13.42 6.20 16.82
N VAL A 52 -12.55 5.20 16.99
CA VAL A 52 -11.21 5.11 16.43
C VAL A 52 -11.27 4.79 14.93
N PHE A 53 -12.30 4.06 14.47
CA PHE A 53 -12.42 3.65 13.07
C PHE A 53 -13.64 4.33 12.42
N PRO A 54 -13.45 5.09 11.31
CA PRO A 54 -14.59 5.60 10.54
C PRO A 54 -15.35 4.39 9.99
N LYS A 55 -16.68 4.38 10.13
CA LYS A 55 -17.53 3.25 9.73
C LYS A 55 -17.75 3.28 8.23
N ASP A 56 -17.84 4.47 7.67
CA ASP A 56 -17.90 4.72 6.24
C ASP A 56 -17.02 5.90 5.83
N LEU A 57 -16.74 6.01 4.54
CA LEU A 57 -16.08 7.14 3.91
C LEU A 57 -16.80 8.45 4.26
N GLN A 58 -18.14 8.40 4.39
CA GLN A 58 -18.95 9.58 4.70
C GLN A 58 -18.74 10.12 6.12
N ASP A 59 -18.27 9.30 7.06
CA ASP A 59 -18.01 9.71 8.44
C ASP A 59 -16.82 10.66 8.57
N THR A 60 -15.99 10.72 7.54
CA THR A 60 -14.85 11.63 7.52
C THR A 60 -15.25 13.06 7.12
N PHE A 61 -16.42 13.26 6.49
CA PHE A 61 -16.92 14.59 6.15
C PHE A 61 -17.56 15.29 7.35
N ARG A 62 -17.29 16.58 7.52
CA ARG A 62 -17.88 17.41 8.57
C ARG A 62 -18.78 18.49 7.98
N PRO A 63 -20.02 18.66 8.46
CA PRO A 63 -20.99 19.63 7.90
C PRO A 63 -20.44 21.06 7.78
N ASN A 64 -19.56 21.46 8.70
CA ASN A 64 -19.06 22.84 8.80
C ASN A 64 -17.72 23.08 8.09
N TRP A 65 -17.22 22.11 7.32
CA TRP A 65 -15.89 22.18 6.72
C TRP A 65 -15.90 22.66 5.26
N GLY A 66 -17.07 22.77 4.61
CA GLY A 66 -17.18 23.33 3.26
C GLY A 66 -16.19 22.66 2.28
N VAL A 67 -15.32 23.45 1.63
CA VAL A 67 -14.29 22.96 0.68
C VAL A 67 -13.24 22.06 1.37
N TYR A 68 -13.00 22.21 2.67
CA TYR A 68 -12.06 21.33 3.40
C TYR A 68 -12.54 19.89 3.51
N ASN A 69 -13.82 19.62 3.25
CA ASN A 69 -14.33 18.26 3.11
C ASN A 69 -13.76 17.52 1.88
N LEU A 70 -13.33 18.24 0.84
CA LEU A 70 -12.68 17.62 -0.31
C LEU A 70 -11.21 17.28 -0.04
N THR A 71 -10.56 17.95 0.91
CA THR A 71 -9.12 17.81 1.15
C THR A 71 -8.82 16.92 2.35
N VAL A 72 -9.29 17.28 3.55
CA VAL A 72 -8.90 16.57 4.77
C VAL A 72 -9.47 15.14 4.85
N PRO A 73 -10.76 14.90 4.53
CA PRO A 73 -11.34 13.55 4.50
C PRO A 73 -10.64 12.65 3.48
N VAL A 74 -10.47 13.13 2.25
CA VAL A 74 -9.80 12.39 1.18
C VAL A 74 -8.36 12.05 1.55
N VAL A 75 -7.59 13.01 2.06
CA VAL A 75 -6.22 12.75 2.54
C VAL A 75 -6.22 11.77 3.72
N SER A 76 -7.20 11.81 4.60
CA SER A 76 -7.28 10.90 5.75
C SER A 76 -7.58 9.44 5.40
N ILE A 77 -8.04 9.19 4.19
CA ILE A 77 -8.38 7.86 3.67
C ILE A 77 -7.30 7.34 2.72
N LEU A 78 -6.52 8.24 2.13
CA LEU A 78 -5.46 7.89 1.20
C LEU A 78 -4.21 7.38 1.94
N PRO A 79 -3.68 6.20 1.56
CA PRO A 79 -2.36 5.76 2.01
C PRO A 79 -1.22 6.73 1.67
N PRO A 80 -0.13 6.82 2.45
CA PRO A 80 0.06 6.26 3.80
C PRO A 80 -0.64 7.04 4.91
N PHE A 81 -1.32 8.14 4.57
CA PHE A 81 -1.84 9.09 5.55
C PHE A 81 -2.93 8.46 6.41
N ASP A 82 -3.71 7.52 5.86
CA ASP A 82 -4.69 6.75 6.61
C ASP A 82 -4.07 6.01 7.80
N VAL A 83 -2.95 5.31 7.61
CA VAL A 83 -2.22 4.61 8.68
C VAL A 83 -1.59 5.60 9.63
N ALA A 84 -0.92 6.64 9.11
CA ALA A 84 -0.26 7.63 9.95
C ALA A 84 -1.26 8.38 10.86
N LEU A 85 -2.38 8.84 10.30
CA LEU A 85 -3.41 9.55 11.04
C LEU A 85 -4.14 8.64 12.03
N ARG A 86 -4.34 7.36 11.70
CA ARG A 86 -4.89 6.40 12.65
C ARG A 86 -3.90 6.04 13.74
N ALA A 87 -2.64 5.77 13.42
CA ALA A 87 -1.60 5.46 14.41
C ALA A 87 -1.37 6.62 15.40
N LEU A 88 -1.36 7.86 14.91
CA LEU A 88 -1.23 9.06 15.76
C LEU A 88 -2.53 9.43 16.48
N GLY A 89 -3.67 9.27 15.80
CA GLY A 89 -4.99 9.66 16.33
C GLY A 89 -5.56 8.67 17.34
N THR A 90 -5.27 7.38 17.22
CA THR A 90 -5.77 6.33 18.11
C THR A 90 -5.43 6.57 19.58
N PRO A 91 -4.17 6.82 19.99
CA PRO A 91 -3.86 7.06 21.39
C PRO A 91 -4.53 8.32 21.94
N ILE A 92 -4.58 9.41 21.16
CA ILE A 92 -5.22 10.66 21.57
C ILE A 92 -6.74 10.47 21.76
N ARG A 93 -7.38 9.70 20.87
CA ARG A 93 -8.82 9.40 20.97
C ARG A 93 -9.12 8.39 22.07
N ALA A 94 -8.27 7.38 22.28
CA ALA A 94 -8.39 6.43 23.38
C ALA A 94 -8.30 7.14 24.74
N LEU A 95 -7.45 8.16 24.88
CA LEU A 95 -7.35 8.99 26.08
C LEU A 95 -8.55 9.93 26.28
N ARG A 96 -9.28 10.26 25.21
CA ARG A 96 -10.49 11.12 25.24
C ARG A 96 -11.80 10.34 25.27
N ALA A 97 -11.75 9.00 25.21
CA ALA A 97 -12.93 8.18 25.02
C ALA A 97 -13.84 8.20 26.27
N GLY A 98 -14.78 9.14 26.29
CA GLY A 98 -16.07 8.96 26.94
C GLY A 98 -16.83 7.88 26.18
N ALA A 99 -17.34 6.87 26.88
CA ALA A 99 -18.09 5.77 26.29
C ALA A 99 -19.46 6.26 25.80
N HIS A 100 -19.54 6.84 24.61
CA HIS A 100 -20.79 7.23 24.00
C HIS A 100 -21.22 6.16 22.99
N PRO A 101 -22.37 5.48 23.21
CA PRO A 101 -22.87 4.51 22.26
C PRO A 101 -23.29 5.22 20.96
N THR A 102 -22.87 4.68 19.81
CA THR A 102 -23.27 5.21 18.50
C THR A 102 -24.29 4.28 17.86
N TYR A 103 -25.37 4.83 17.33
CA TYR A 103 -26.38 4.07 16.60
C TYR A 103 -25.87 3.80 15.20
N VAL A 104 -25.96 2.55 14.76
CA VAL A 104 -25.65 2.14 13.39
C VAL A 104 -26.85 1.42 12.84
N ARG A 105 -27.13 1.60 11.56
CA ARG A 105 -28.14 0.78 10.89
C ARG A 105 -27.64 -0.67 10.93
N SER A 106 -28.51 -1.62 11.25
CA SER A 106 -28.15 -3.05 11.31
C SER A 106 -27.58 -3.56 9.98
N GLU A 107 -27.93 -2.90 8.87
CA GLU A 107 -27.47 -3.16 7.51
C GLU A 107 -26.08 -2.56 7.20
N ASP A 108 -25.60 -1.57 7.99
CA ASP A 108 -24.40 -0.75 7.71
C ASP A 108 -23.20 -1.09 8.63
N LEU A 109 -23.25 -2.20 9.38
CA LEU A 109 -22.12 -2.61 10.22
C LEU A 109 -21.03 -3.25 9.34
N PRO A 110 -19.84 -2.64 9.21
CA PRO A 110 -18.76 -3.29 8.50
C PRO A 110 -18.42 -4.59 9.23
N VAL A 111 -18.52 -5.71 8.51
CA VAL A 111 -18.28 -7.07 9.04
C VAL A 111 -16.84 -7.22 9.59
N ARG A 112 -15.93 -6.32 9.20
CA ARG A 112 -14.51 -6.29 9.57
C ARG A 112 -14.06 -4.83 9.71
N GLY A 113 -13.26 -4.49 10.71
CA GLY A 113 -12.65 -3.16 10.89
C GLY A 113 -11.20 -3.08 10.40
N ILE A 114 -10.34 -4.00 10.86
CA ILE A 114 -8.92 -4.09 10.50
C ILE A 114 -8.61 -5.50 10.02
N GLY A 115 -7.85 -5.60 8.93
CA GLY A 115 -7.26 -6.84 8.44
C GLY A 115 -5.73 -6.79 8.47
N LEU A 116 -5.11 -7.88 8.87
CA LEU A 116 -3.68 -8.13 8.69
C LEU A 116 -3.50 -9.24 7.66
N GLY A 117 -2.51 -9.07 6.79
CA GLY A 117 -2.18 -10.04 5.76
C GLY A 117 -0.69 -10.37 5.76
N LEU A 118 -0.36 -11.64 5.56
CA LEU A 118 1.00 -12.07 5.29
C LEU A 118 1.01 -13.09 4.15
N GLY A 119 1.97 -12.95 3.25
CA GLY A 119 2.09 -13.87 2.13
C GLY A 119 3.29 -13.61 1.25
N LEU A 120 3.16 -14.02 0.00
CA LEU A 120 4.22 -14.01 -0.99
C LEU A 120 3.78 -13.19 -2.21
N ALA A 121 4.75 -12.56 -2.86
CA ALA A 121 4.56 -11.93 -4.15
C ALA A 121 5.70 -12.28 -5.11
N THR A 122 5.37 -12.27 -6.40
CA THR A 122 6.33 -12.48 -7.48
C THR A 122 6.05 -11.60 -8.67
N PHE A 123 7.12 -11.13 -9.32
CA PHE A 123 7.04 -10.44 -10.61
C PHE A 123 8.29 -10.72 -11.45
N ASP A 124 8.17 -10.49 -12.74
CA ASP A 124 9.32 -10.40 -13.64
C ASP A 124 9.83 -8.96 -13.58
N PRO A 125 11.06 -8.72 -13.09
CA PRO A 125 11.56 -7.36 -12.94
C PRO A 125 11.96 -6.72 -14.28
N GLY A 126 12.16 -7.51 -15.34
CA GLY A 126 12.58 -7.03 -16.64
C GLY A 126 14.03 -6.54 -16.68
N ASN A 127 14.49 -6.22 -17.89
CA ASN A 127 15.89 -5.84 -18.12
C ASN A 127 16.23 -4.41 -17.67
N ASP A 128 15.25 -3.59 -17.31
CA ASP A 128 15.49 -2.18 -16.99
C ASP A 128 16.37 -1.98 -15.75
N PHE A 129 16.27 -2.88 -14.77
CA PHE A 129 17.09 -2.84 -13.55
C PHE A 129 18.57 -3.12 -13.81
N TRP A 130 18.95 -3.70 -14.96
CA TRP A 130 20.37 -3.85 -15.32
C TRP A 130 21.09 -2.52 -15.51
N ARG A 131 20.35 -1.44 -15.82
CA ARG A 131 20.94 -0.10 -15.95
C ARG A 131 21.57 0.40 -14.66
N LEU A 132 21.24 -0.21 -13.52
CA LEU A 132 21.86 0.08 -12.23
C LEU A 132 23.34 -0.35 -12.15
N VAL A 133 23.80 -1.31 -12.97
CA VAL A 133 25.25 -1.61 -13.08
C VAL A 133 26.02 -0.43 -13.66
N GLY A 134 25.33 0.46 -14.38
CA GLY A 134 25.91 1.68 -14.91
C GLY A 134 26.55 2.54 -13.83
N PHE A 135 26.06 2.53 -12.58
CA PHE A 135 26.55 3.43 -11.53
C PHE A 135 28.09 3.45 -11.41
N PRO A 136 28.73 4.61 -11.18
CA PRO A 136 30.19 4.74 -11.20
C PRO A 136 30.91 3.76 -10.27
N GLU A 137 30.33 3.47 -9.11
CA GLU A 137 30.82 2.48 -8.15
C GLU A 137 30.92 1.04 -8.70
N LEU A 138 30.15 0.70 -9.75
CA LEU A 138 30.14 -0.62 -10.39
C LEU A 138 30.75 -0.57 -11.79
N ALA A 139 30.42 0.45 -12.59
CA ALA A 139 30.90 0.59 -13.97
C ALA A 139 32.42 0.84 -14.05
N GLY A 140 32.99 1.62 -13.12
CA GLY A 140 34.45 1.83 -13.08
C GLY A 140 35.20 0.50 -12.91
N PRO A 141 34.93 -0.26 -11.83
CA PRO A 141 35.50 -1.59 -11.63
C PRO A 141 35.22 -2.57 -12.79
N PHE A 142 34.01 -2.52 -13.37
CA PHE A 142 33.66 -3.35 -14.52
C PHE A 142 34.53 -3.08 -15.74
N LEU A 143 34.73 -1.80 -16.09
CA LEU A 143 35.58 -1.41 -17.22
C LEU A 143 37.05 -1.77 -16.97
N GLN A 144 37.52 -1.64 -15.73
CA GLN A 144 38.87 -2.09 -15.35
C GLN A 144 39.02 -3.60 -15.52
N GLU A 145 38.01 -4.37 -15.10
CA GLU A 145 38.02 -5.83 -15.20
C GLU A 145 37.95 -6.32 -16.66
N ILE A 146 37.13 -5.67 -17.49
CA ILE A 146 37.12 -5.92 -18.94
C ILE A 146 38.49 -5.59 -19.53
N THR A 147 39.01 -4.39 -19.29
CA THR A 147 40.31 -3.96 -19.85
C THR A 147 41.44 -4.89 -19.42
N ARG A 148 41.41 -5.40 -18.19
CA ARG A 148 42.37 -6.39 -17.67
C ARG A 148 42.32 -7.70 -18.44
N ARG A 149 41.15 -8.14 -18.90
CA ARG A 149 40.95 -9.41 -19.60
C ARG A 149 41.12 -9.31 -21.11
N THR A 150 40.71 -8.20 -21.72
CA THR A 150 40.66 -8.07 -23.18
C THR A 150 41.68 -7.07 -23.74
N GLY A 151 42.42 -6.35 -22.89
CA GLY A 151 43.28 -5.26 -23.31
C GLY A 151 42.49 -4.01 -23.73
N SER A 152 43.13 -3.12 -24.49
CA SER A 152 42.60 -1.81 -24.88
C SER A 152 41.64 -1.81 -26.09
N ALA A 153 41.57 -2.92 -26.82
CA ALA A 153 40.61 -3.11 -27.92
C ALA A 153 39.67 -4.26 -27.54
N PHE A 154 38.38 -3.95 -27.36
CA PHE A 154 37.37 -4.90 -26.93
C PHE A 154 36.15 -4.81 -27.84
N SER A 155 35.80 -5.93 -28.46
CA SER A 155 34.48 -6.15 -29.04
C SER A 155 33.69 -7.09 -28.12
N ALA A 156 32.56 -6.61 -27.59
CA ALA A 156 31.65 -7.41 -26.78
C ALA A 156 30.39 -7.73 -27.56
N GLY A 157 30.02 -9.01 -27.56
CA GLY A 157 28.64 -9.44 -27.79
C GLY A 157 27.92 -9.60 -26.45
N LEU A 158 26.74 -8.99 -26.32
CA LEU A 158 25.84 -9.28 -25.21
C LEU A 158 25.01 -10.51 -25.54
N LEU A 159 25.11 -11.55 -24.71
CA LEU A 159 24.22 -12.71 -24.77
C LEU A 159 22.85 -12.35 -24.16
N PRO A 160 21.80 -13.17 -24.36
CA PRO A 160 20.52 -12.91 -23.70
C PRO A 160 20.66 -12.84 -22.17
N VAL A 161 20.01 -11.85 -21.55
CA VAL A 161 19.88 -11.77 -20.09
C VAL A 161 19.16 -13.02 -19.58
N ARG A 162 19.78 -13.72 -18.64
CA ARG A 162 19.11 -14.70 -17.78
C ARG A 162 18.66 -13.99 -16.52
N GLN A 163 17.36 -13.94 -16.29
CA GLN A 163 16.77 -13.31 -15.12
C GLN A 163 15.86 -14.29 -14.40
N GLU A 164 15.97 -14.30 -13.08
CA GLU A 164 15.03 -15.01 -12.22
C GLU A 164 13.83 -14.12 -11.91
N ARG A 165 12.66 -14.74 -11.70
CA ARG A 165 11.51 -13.99 -11.17
C ARG A 165 11.83 -13.53 -9.76
N LEU A 166 11.50 -12.29 -9.45
CA LEU A 166 11.55 -11.79 -8.09
C LEU A 166 10.58 -12.60 -7.24
N ARG A 167 11.04 -13.02 -6.07
CA ARG A 167 10.23 -13.66 -5.04
C ARG A 167 10.40 -12.87 -3.75
N GLY A 168 9.30 -12.53 -3.11
CA GLY A 168 9.31 -11.67 -1.95
C GLY A 168 8.21 -12.00 -0.96
N VAL A 169 8.43 -11.54 0.27
CA VAL A 169 7.44 -11.56 1.35
C VAL A 169 6.62 -10.27 1.26
N ARG A 170 5.31 -10.41 1.39
CA ARG A 170 4.34 -9.30 1.37
C ARG A 170 3.57 -9.29 2.69
N GLY A 171 3.71 -8.20 3.44
CA GLY A 171 2.86 -7.87 4.58
C GLY A 171 1.79 -6.88 4.18
N GLU A 172 0.60 -6.98 4.76
CA GLU A 172 -0.53 -6.12 4.43
C GLU A 172 -1.32 -5.70 5.67
N LEU A 173 -1.77 -4.44 5.68
CA LEU A 173 -2.74 -3.88 6.59
C LEU A 173 -3.93 -3.37 5.76
N SER A 174 -5.09 -3.99 5.97
CA SER A 174 -6.36 -3.58 5.39
C SER A 174 -7.19 -2.84 6.43
N LEU A 175 -7.79 -1.74 6.00
CA LEU A 175 -8.62 -0.86 6.81
C LEU A 175 -9.96 -0.76 6.10
N HIS A 176 -10.97 -1.42 6.63
CA HIS A 176 -12.29 -1.47 6.03
C HIS A 176 -13.01 -0.13 6.22
N LEU A 177 -13.66 0.33 5.15
CA LEU A 177 -14.39 1.58 5.05
C LEU A 177 -15.78 1.22 4.50
N GLY A 178 -16.69 0.84 5.39
CA GLY A 178 -17.97 0.24 5.03
C GLY A 178 -17.81 -1.16 4.41
N ASP A 179 -18.82 -1.58 3.65
CA ASP A 179 -18.90 -2.95 3.13
C ASP A 179 -17.98 -3.21 1.92
N ARG A 180 -17.79 -2.18 1.09
CA ARG A 180 -17.15 -2.33 -0.21
C ARG A 180 -15.79 -1.67 -0.32
N PHE A 181 -15.54 -0.58 0.40
CA PHE A 181 -14.26 0.10 0.32
C PHE A 181 -13.29 -0.43 1.37
N VAL A 182 -12.04 -0.62 0.97
CA VAL A 182 -10.95 -1.04 1.86
C VAL A 182 -9.73 -0.22 1.48
N SER A 183 -9.12 0.45 2.46
CA SER A 183 -7.79 1.01 2.28
C SER A 183 -6.76 -0.06 2.60
N THR A 184 -5.90 -0.38 1.63
CA THR A 184 -4.92 -1.44 1.73
C THR A 184 -3.51 -0.87 1.66
N ASN A 185 -2.73 -1.12 2.70
CA ASN A 185 -1.33 -0.76 2.84
C ASN A 185 -0.49 -2.04 2.82
N ALA A 186 0.44 -2.18 1.88
CA ALA A 186 1.28 -3.37 1.77
C ALA A 186 2.76 -3.02 1.68
N LEU A 187 3.58 -3.82 2.35
CA LEU A 187 5.04 -3.78 2.25
C LEU A 187 5.52 -5.08 1.61
N LEU A 188 6.27 -4.94 0.53
CA LEU A 188 6.91 -6.02 -0.21
C LEU A 188 8.43 -5.88 -0.05
N HIS A 189 9.07 -6.98 0.34
CA HIS A 189 10.52 -7.14 0.22
C HIS A 189 10.82 -8.40 -0.57
N GLY A 190 11.66 -8.31 -1.60
CA GLY A 190 12.04 -9.47 -2.39
C GLY A 190 13.39 -9.31 -3.08
N ARG A 191 13.86 -10.44 -3.61
CA ARG A 191 15.15 -10.55 -4.28
C ARG A 191 15.00 -11.27 -5.61
N ALA A 192 15.85 -10.93 -6.58
CA ALA A 192 15.93 -11.61 -7.87
C ALA A 192 17.37 -11.56 -8.40
N ARG A 193 17.84 -12.67 -8.94
CA ARG A 193 19.15 -12.74 -9.57
C ARG A 193 19.07 -12.45 -11.06
N TYR A 194 20.05 -11.71 -11.56
CA TYR A 194 20.28 -11.49 -12.97
C TYR A 194 21.67 -11.99 -13.36
N THR A 195 21.77 -12.48 -14.58
CA THR A 195 23.04 -12.88 -15.20
C THR A 195 23.04 -12.50 -16.68
N GLN A 196 23.96 -11.62 -17.05
CA GLN A 196 24.20 -11.16 -18.40
C GLN A 196 25.48 -11.82 -18.90
N GLY A 197 25.34 -12.70 -19.90
CA GLY A 197 26.51 -13.29 -20.54
C GLY A 197 27.21 -12.26 -21.42
N ILE A 198 28.53 -12.21 -21.33
CA ILE A 198 29.41 -11.33 -22.10
C ILE A 198 30.32 -12.23 -22.93
N ALA A 199 30.17 -12.17 -24.26
CA ALA A 199 31.07 -12.82 -25.20
C ALA A 199 32.09 -11.79 -25.70
N TYR A 200 33.35 -12.19 -25.78
CA TYR A 200 34.43 -11.32 -26.28
C TYR A 200 35.37 -12.07 -27.22
N ASP A 201 36.19 -11.30 -27.94
CA ASP A 201 37.03 -11.81 -29.04
C ASP A 201 37.89 -13.00 -28.58
N GLY A 202 37.92 -14.06 -29.41
CA GLY A 202 38.63 -15.31 -29.12
C GLY A 202 37.75 -16.43 -28.55
N GLY A 203 36.43 -16.24 -28.46
CA GLY A 203 35.48 -17.29 -28.03
C GLY A 203 35.36 -17.43 -26.51
N SER A 204 36.05 -16.58 -25.76
CA SER A 204 35.94 -16.53 -24.31
C SER A 204 34.62 -15.88 -23.90
N GLN A 205 34.03 -16.44 -22.83
CA GLN A 205 32.75 -15.99 -22.28
C GLN A 205 32.92 -15.69 -20.80
N GLY A 206 32.17 -14.72 -20.33
CA GLY A 206 32.05 -14.38 -18.92
C GLY A 206 30.63 -14.03 -18.57
N ASP A 207 30.35 -14.00 -17.28
CA ASP A 207 29.05 -13.60 -16.76
C ASP A 207 29.21 -12.33 -15.92
N LEU A 208 28.34 -11.35 -16.17
CA LEU A 208 28.03 -10.28 -15.25
C LEU A 208 26.79 -10.70 -14.48
N ALA A 209 26.91 -10.93 -13.17
CA ALA A 209 25.81 -11.33 -12.31
C ALA A 209 25.55 -10.29 -11.22
N ALA A 210 24.28 -10.13 -10.85
CA ALA A 210 23.86 -9.22 -9.79
C ALA A 210 22.56 -9.73 -9.15
N GLU A 211 22.33 -9.40 -7.89
CA GLU A 211 21.05 -9.60 -7.21
C GLU A 211 20.38 -8.24 -6.98
N ILE A 212 19.10 -8.09 -7.34
CA ILE A 212 18.33 -6.92 -6.93
C ILE A 212 17.79 -7.13 -5.51
N ASN A 213 18.07 -6.18 -4.63
CA ASN A 213 17.36 -6.02 -3.37
C ASN A 213 16.23 -5.01 -3.58
N PHE A 214 15.00 -5.50 -3.54
CA PHE A 214 13.81 -4.73 -3.86
C PHE A 214 12.93 -4.54 -2.62
N TRP A 215 12.48 -3.31 -2.44
CA TRP A 215 11.47 -2.95 -1.48
C TRP A 215 10.39 -2.10 -2.14
N GLU A 216 9.16 -2.33 -1.73
CA GLU A 216 8.04 -1.53 -2.16
C GLU A 216 7.01 -1.40 -1.05
N TYR A 217 6.68 -0.16 -0.73
CA TYR A 217 5.50 0.17 0.06
C TYR A 217 4.41 0.63 -0.89
N THR A 218 3.23 0.02 -0.83
CA THR A 218 2.07 0.35 -1.66
C THR A 218 0.87 0.67 -0.81
N GLY A 219 0.11 1.64 -1.27
CA GLY A 219 -1.12 2.08 -0.66
C GLY A 219 -2.21 2.20 -1.72
N SER A 220 -3.33 1.51 -1.52
CA SER A 220 -4.41 1.43 -2.50
C SER A 220 -5.78 1.54 -1.88
N LEU A 221 -6.71 2.08 -2.66
CA LEU A 221 -8.12 1.98 -2.40
C LEU A 221 -8.67 0.78 -3.18
N ARG A 222 -9.22 -0.18 -2.45
CA ARG A 222 -9.85 -1.39 -2.98
C ARG A 222 -11.37 -1.22 -2.94
N TYR A 223 -12.04 -1.65 -4.01
CA TYR A 223 -13.49 -1.75 -4.11
C TYR A 223 -13.92 -3.19 -4.34
N ASN A 224 -14.67 -3.75 -3.39
CA ASN A 224 -15.24 -5.08 -3.49
C ASN A 224 -16.50 -5.07 -4.38
N LEU A 225 -16.48 -5.88 -5.43
CA LEU A 225 -17.62 -6.07 -6.33
C LEU A 225 -18.71 -6.92 -5.67
N ARG A 226 -18.31 -7.84 -4.77
CA ARG A 226 -19.19 -8.62 -3.90
C ARG A 226 -18.61 -8.69 -2.49
N THR A 227 -19.49 -8.87 -1.50
CA THR A 227 -19.16 -8.83 -0.07
C THR A 227 -19.39 -10.18 0.65
N ASP A 228 -19.66 -11.22 -0.13
CA ASP A 228 -19.91 -12.58 0.35
C ASP A 228 -18.62 -13.33 0.73
N VAL A 229 -18.68 -14.65 0.82
CA VAL A 229 -17.52 -15.54 1.07
C VAL A 229 -16.45 -15.37 -0.01
N LEU A 230 -16.86 -15.17 -1.27
CA LEU A 230 -15.98 -14.90 -2.40
C LEU A 230 -16.11 -13.42 -2.79
N GLN A 231 -15.03 -12.67 -2.62
CA GLN A 231 -14.99 -11.23 -2.82
C GLN A 231 -14.04 -10.88 -3.96
N PRO A 232 -14.52 -10.84 -5.22
CA PRO A 232 -13.79 -10.21 -6.30
C PRO A 232 -13.71 -8.70 -6.06
N PHE A 233 -12.55 -8.11 -6.36
CA PHE A 233 -12.31 -6.69 -6.16
C PHE A 233 -11.40 -6.10 -7.22
N VAL A 234 -11.45 -4.78 -7.33
CA VAL A 234 -10.51 -3.95 -8.07
C VAL A 234 -9.80 -3.02 -7.11
N LEU A 235 -8.58 -2.60 -7.43
CA LEU A 235 -7.83 -1.64 -6.65
C LEU A 235 -7.05 -0.66 -7.53
N LEU A 236 -6.86 0.53 -6.99
CA LEU A 236 -6.04 1.59 -7.56
C LEU A 236 -5.27 2.26 -6.44
N GLY A 237 -4.00 2.56 -6.68
CA GLY A 237 -3.17 3.16 -5.68
C GLY A 237 -1.83 3.66 -6.21
N TYR A 238 -1.02 4.06 -5.25
CA TYR A 238 0.34 4.49 -5.48
C TYR A 238 1.25 3.97 -4.37
N GLY A 239 2.55 4.12 -4.55
CA GLY A 239 3.52 3.55 -3.64
C GLY A 239 4.90 4.15 -3.81
N LEU A 240 5.79 3.69 -2.95
CA LEU A 240 7.19 4.01 -2.97
C LEU A 240 7.97 2.71 -3.19
N SER A 241 8.64 2.60 -4.33
CA SER A 241 9.60 1.53 -4.60
C SER A 241 11.02 2.05 -4.44
N TRP A 242 11.88 1.27 -3.79
CA TRP A 242 13.31 1.55 -3.67
C TRP A 242 14.09 0.25 -3.79
N TYR A 243 15.26 0.34 -4.41
CA TYR A 243 16.04 -0.84 -4.77
C TYR A 243 17.52 -0.51 -4.93
N ARG A 244 18.33 -1.56 -4.92
CA ARG A 244 19.75 -1.53 -5.28
C ARG A 244 20.18 -2.87 -5.84
N LEU A 245 21.33 -2.90 -6.48
CA LEU A 245 22.04 -4.15 -6.76
C LEU A 245 22.93 -4.53 -5.58
N GLU A 246 23.01 -5.83 -5.32
CA GLU A 246 23.87 -6.51 -4.35
C GLU A 246 24.58 -7.67 -5.08
N ASP A 247 25.65 -8.19 -4.46
CA ASP A 247 26.46 -9.31 -4.95
C ASP A 247 26.84 -9.20 -6.44
N VAL A 248 27.20 -7.98 -6.85
CA VAL A 248 27.54 -7.68 -8.25
C VAL A 248 28.93 -8.23 -8.55
N THR A 249 28.98 -9.16 -9.50
CA THR A 249 30.20 -9.84 -9.93
C THR A 249 30.34 -9.79 -11.44
N ALA A 250 31.57 -9.65 -11.93
CA ALA A 250 31.91 -9.79 -13.34
C ALA A 250 33.00 -10.86 -13.48
N PHE A 251 32.77 -11.84 -14.34
CA PHE A 251 33.70 -12.94 -14.57
C PHE A 251 34.07 -13.71 -13.28
N GLY A 252 33.14 -13.77 -12.33
CA GLY A 252 33.32 -14.41 -11.01
C GLY A 252 33.98 -13.51 -9.95
N GLU A 253 34.45 -12.31 -10.31
CA GLU A 253 35.10 -11.38 -9.39
C GLU A 253 34.11 -10.28 -8.95
N PRO A 254 34.11 -9.87 -7.67
CA PRO A 254 33.26 -8.79 -7.18
C PRO A 254 33.64 -7.44 -7.80
N LEU A 255 32.63 -6.65 -8.16
CA LEU A 255 32.82 -5.29 -8.68
C LEU A 255 32.76 -4.26 -7.55
N GLY A 256 33.90 -3.63 -7.24
CA GLY A 256 34.00 -2.66 -6.14
C GLY A 256 33.60 -3.29 -4.81
N ASP A 257 32.66 -2.67 -4.10
CA ASP A 257 32.10 -3.20 -2.85
C ASP A 257 30.98 -4.24 -3.10
N GLY A 258 30.72 -4.61 -4.35
CA GLY A 258 29.69 -5.59 -4.74
C GLY A 258 28.25 -5.06 -4.64
N ALA A 259 28.05 -3.78 -4.35
CA ALA A 259 26.71 -3.20 -4.19
C ALA A 259 26.60 -1.82 -4.85
N SER A 260 25.42 -1.52 -5.40
CA SER A 260 25.11 -0.17 -5.86
C SER A 260 24.59 0.71 -4.73
N ARG A 261 24.63 2.03 -4.93
CA ARG A 261 23.83 2.95 -4.12
C ARG A 261 22.34 2.62 -4.20
N TRP A 262 21.60 3.01 -3.16
CA TRP A 262 20.15 2.89 -3.16
C TRP A 262 19.50 3.91 -4.09
N VAL A 263 18.57 3.43 -4.90
CA VAL A 263 17.70 4.27 -5.70
C VAL A 263 16.44 4.58 -4.90
N ARG A 264 16.15 5.87 -4.73
CA ARG A 264 14.91 6.40 -4.12
C ARG A 264 14.59 5.88 -2.72
N ARG A 265 15.59 5.44 -1.96
CA ARG A 265 15.38 4.99 -0.58
C ARG A 265 14.75 6.12 0.27
N PRO A 266 13.65 5.85 0.98
CA PRO A 266 13.05 6.82 1.89
C PRO A 266 14.03 7.18 3.00
N GLY A 267 14.11 8.47 3.33
CA GLY A 267 14.86 9.01 4.45
C GLY A 267 14.11 10.15 5.11
N LEU A 268 14.66 10.70 6.20
CA LEU A 268 14.09 11.87 6.86
C LEU A 268 14.08 13.04 5.86
N PHE A 269 12.90 13.40 5.35
CA PHE A 269 12.67 14.40 4.30
C PHE A 269 13.20 14.07 2.89
N ARG A 270 13.54 12.83 2.59
CA ARG A 270 14.03 12.40 1.27
C ARG A 270 13.17 11.27 0.71
N ASN A 271 12.80 11.35 -0.57
CA ASN A 271 12.01 10.33 -1.28
C ASN A 271 10.73 9.91 -0.52
N LEU A 272 10.02 10.90 0.03
CA LEU A 272 8.78 10.65 0.78
C LEU A 272 7.54 10.58 -0.14
N LEU A 273 7.63 11.18 -1.32
CA LEU A 273 6.52 11.18 -2.27
C LEU A 273 6.43 9.84 -2.99
N PRO A 274 5.21 9.37 -3.31
CA PRO A 274 5.01 8.19 -4.12
C PRO A 274 5.74 8.31 -5.46
N ASN A 275 6.36 7.21 -5.88
CA ASN A 275 7.07 7.11 -7.16
C ASN A 275 6.50 6.02 -8.07
N THR A 276 5.59 5.19 -7.56
CA THR A 276 4.99 4.08 -8.27
C THR A 276 3.47 4.23 -8.30
N TRP A 277 2.87 4.09 -9.47
CA TRP A 277 1.43 3.93 -9.63
C TRP A 277 1.11 2.45 -9.81
N HIS A 278 -0.03 2.01 -9.28
CA HIS A 278 -0.48 0.65 -9.53
C HIS A 278 -2.01 0.55 -9.59
N PHE A 279 -2.47 -0.36 -10.42
CA PHE A 279 -3.88 -0.74 -10.50
C PHE A 279 -3.98 -2.25 -10.70
N GLY A 280 -5.07 -2.85 -10.29
CA GLY A 280 -5.19 -4.29 -10.36
C GLY A 280 -6.54 -4.82 -9.95
N ALA A 281 -6.62 -6.13 -9.92
CA ALA A 281 -7.77 -6.86 -9.48
C ALA A 281 -7.34 -8.09 -8.69
N GLY A 282 -8.27 -8.62 -7.91
CA GLY A 282 -8.03 -9.81 -7.13
C GLY A 282 -9.31 -10.44 -6.62
N VAL A 283 -9.12 -11.53 -5.89
CA VAL A 283 -10.19 -12.30 -5.28
C VAL A 283 -9.76 -12.65 -3.86
N GLU A 284 -10.63 -12.38 -2.90
CA GLU A 284 -10.48 -12.83 -1.52
C GLU A 284 -11.54 -13.88 -1.20
N LEU A 285 -11.11 -15.00 -0.64
CA LEU A 285 -11.97 -16.08 -0.15
C LEU A 285 -11.94 -16.09 1.37
N LEU A 286 -13.10 -16.10 2.02
CA LEU A 286 -13.26 -16.09 3.47
C LEU A 286 -13.91 -17.39 3.95
N PRO A 287 -13.14 -18.49 4.08
CA PRO A 287 -13.69 -19.77 4.52
C PRO A 287 -14.20 -19.74 5.96
N VAL A 288 -13.63 -18.90 6.83
CA VAL A 288 -14.07 -18.73 8.22
C VAL A 288 -14.53 -17.30 8.41
N ARG A 289 -15.80 -17.12 8.82
CA ARG A 289 -16.39 -15.80 9.09
C ARG A 289 -17.05 -15.78 10.45
N GLY A 290 -16.81 -14.71 11.21
CA GLY A 290 -17.51 -14.42 12.47
C GLY A 290 -17.18 -15.36 13.64
N VAL A 291 -16.11 -16.15 13.56
CA VAL A 291 -15.70 -16.99 14.69
C VAL A 291 -15.00 -16.09 15.71
N SER A 292 -15.67 -15.82 16.83
CA SER A 292 -15.19 -14.86 17.84
C SER A 292 -14.92 -13.46 17.29
N SER A 293 -15.74 -12.99 16.34
CA SER A 293 -15.54 -11.72 15.61
C SER A 293 -14.27 -11.66 14.76
N VAL A 294 -13.75 -12.82 14.36
CA VAL A 294 -12.58 -12.94 13.50
C VAL A 294 -12.94 -13.64 12.20
N ASP A 295 -12.47 -13.06 11.11
CA ASP A 295 -12.55 -13.59 9.75
C ASP A 295 -11.16 -14.05 9.30
N LEU A 296 -11.07 -15.25 8.75
CA LEU A 296 -9.84 -15.78 8.15
C LEU A 296 -10.04 -15.99 6.65
N GLY A 297 -9.07 -15.52 5.87
CA GLY A 297 -9.15 -15.48 4.42
C GLY A 297 -7.87 -15.83 3.69
N VAL A 298 -8.02 -16.05 2.39
CA VAL A 298 -6.92 -16.17 1.43
C VAL A 298 -7.23 -15.24 0.26
N LYS A 299 -6.25 -14.43 -0.12
CA LYS A 299 -6.39 -13.40 -1.14
C LYS A 299 -5.34 -13.58 -2.23
N ALA A 300 -5.81 -13.64 -3.47
CA ALA A 300 -4.99 -13.63 -4.66
C ALA A 300 -5.12 -12.27 -5.38
N THR A 301 -3.99 -11.72 -5.85
CA THR A 301 -3.92 -10.39 -6.47
C THR A 301 -3.08 -10.42 -7.74
N ALA A 302 -3.49 -9.64 -8.73
CA ALA A 302 -2.73 -9.32 -9.92
C ALA A 302 -2.74 -7.80 -10.12
N ASN A 303 -1.59 -7.17 -9.90
CA ASN A 303 -1.44 -5.73 -9.94
C ASN A 303 -0.42 -5.34 -11.01
N TYR A 304 -0.75 -4.35 -11.81
CA TYR A 304 0.17 -3.72 -12.74
C TYR A 304 0.79 -2.50 -12.07
N HIS A 305 2.12 -2.42 -12.03
CA HIS A 305 2.88 -1.33 -11.43
C HIS A 305 3.66 -0.58 -12.52
N LEU A 306 3.65 0.74 -12.42
CA LEU A 306 4.34 1.67 -13.30
C LEU A 306 5.16 2.64 -12.45
N HIS A 307 6.44 2.78 -12.77
CA HIS A 307 7.28 3.82 -12.19
C HIS A 307 8.52 4.07 -13.05
N ASP A 308 9.12 5.25 -12.94
CA ASP A 308 10.43 5.48 -13.54
C ASP A 308 11.55 4.80 -12.73
N LEU A 309 12.66 4.43 -13.38
CA LEU A 309 13.81 3.82 -12.72
C LEU A 309 14.53 4.80 -11.77
N GLY A 310 14.39 6.11 -11.96
CA GLY A 310 14.93 7.10 -11.02
C GLY A 310 16.42 7.38 -11.14
N LEU A 311 17.00 7.15 -12.32
CA LEU A 311 18.36 7.59 -12.64
C LEU A 311 18.35 9.11 -12.91
N ALA A 312 19.18 9.87 -12.20
CA ALA A 312 19.30 11.32 -12.39
C ALA A 312 20.16 11.63 -13.63
N THR A 313 19.72 12.57 -14.46
CA THR A 313 20.36 13.01 -15.71
C THR A 313 21.73 13.68 -15.53
N GLY A 314 22.13 14.02 -14.30
CA GLY A 314 23.39 14.70 -13.99
C GLY A 314 24.63 13.81 -13.90
N ASP A 315 24.47 12.49 -13.75
CA ASP A 315 25.57 11.51 -13.68
C ASP A 315 25.91 10.90 -15.06
N ALA A 316 25.38 11.49 -16.14
CA ALA A 316 25.44 10.98 -17.50
C ALA A 316 26.82 11.21 -18.15
N THR A 317 27.79 10.35 -17.87
CA THR A 317 29.00 10.23 -18.69
C THR A 317 29.02 8.98 -19.58
N THR A 318 28.01 8.09 -19.49
CA THR A 318 27.91 6.93 -20.39
C THR A 318 26.49 6.63 -20.86
N LEU A 319 26.37 6.09 -22.08
CA LEU A 319 25.11 5.78 -22.78
C LEU A 319 24.19 4.79 -22.05
N PHE A 320 24.68 4.13 -20.99
CA PHE A 320 23.92 3.19 -20.16
C PHE A 320 23.01 3.87 -19.10
N PHE A 321 23.09 5.20 -18.97
CA PHE A 321 22.41 5.99 -17.93
C PHE A 321 21.21 6.78 -18.45
N GLN A 322 20.21 6.09 -18.99
CA GLN A 322 18.94 6.72 -19.28
C GLN A 322 17.87 6.24 -18.31
N ASN A 323 17.20 7.20 -17.68
CA ASN A 323 15.98 6.92 -16.94
C ASN A 323 14.97 6.24 -17.88
N THR A 324 14.36 5.18 -17.41
CA THR A 324 13.40 4.38 -18.18
C THR A 324 12.17 4.12 -17.34
N SER A 325 11.02 3.99 -17.98
CA SER A 325 9.80 3.59 -17.29
C SER A 325 9.79 2.08 -17.14
N VAL A 326 9.60 1.62 -15.91
CA VAL A 326 9.56 0.21 -15.54
C VAL A 326 8.12 -0.19 -15.30
N HIS A 327 7.72 -1.24 -15.99
CA HIS A 327 6.37 -1.80 -16.00
C HIS A 327 6.42 -3.24 -15.53
N ARG A 328 5.62 -3.61 -14.52
CA ARG A 328 5.63 -4.99 -13.99
C ARG A 328 4.25 -5.47 -13.59
N TRP A 329 4.00 -6.77 -13.78
CA TRP A 329 2.89 -7.48 -13.19
C TRP A 329 3.31 -8.17 -11.90
N VAL A 330 2.74 -7.71 -10.78
CA VAL A 330 2.95 -8.29 -9.45
C VAL A 330 1.79 -9.22 -9.13
N LEU A 331 2.12 -10.50 -8.99
CA LEU A 331 1.19 -11.53 -8.54
C LEU A 331 1.42 -11.78 -7.06
N GLY A 332 0.35 -11.72 -6.26
CA GLY A 332 0.44 -11.90 -4.81
C GLY A 332 -0.56 -12.93 -4.29
N LEU A 333 -0.15 -13.71 -3.30
CA LEU A 333 -0.99 -14.63 -2.55
C LEU A 333 -0.78 -14.36 -1.05
N VAL A 334 -1.84 -14.00 -0.34
CA VAL A 334 -1.79 -13.48 1.03
C VAL A 334 -2.86 -14.19 1.87
N ALA A 335 -2.47 -14.72 3.04
CA ALA A 335 -3.42 -15.13 4.05
C ALA A 335 -3.86 -13.89 4.84
N THR A 336 -5.16 -13.71 5.05
CA THR A 336 -5.75 -12.55 5.72
C THR A 336 -6.41 -12.97 7.04
N LEU A 337 -6.25 -12.14 8.07
CA LEU A 337 -6.92 -12.24 9.36
C LEU A 337 -7.56 -10.89 9.63
N SER A 338 -8.87 -10.84 9.82
CA SER A 338 -9.59 -9.58 10.02
C SER A 338 -10.48 -9.62 11.26
N TYR A 339 -10.60 -8.47 11.92
CA TYR A 339 -11.47 -8.18 13.06
C TYR A 339 -12.29 -6.94 12.75
#